data_AF-A0A6G0Y4J1-F1
#
_entry.id   AF-A0A6G0Y4J1-F1
#
_cell.length_a   1.000
_cell.length_b   1.000
_cell.length_c   1.000
_cell.angle_alpha   90.00
_cell.angle_beta   90.00
_cell.angle_gamma   90.00
#
_symmetry.space_group_name_H-M   'P 1'
#
loop_
_entity.id
_entity.type
_entity.pdbx_description
1 polymer ?
#
loop_
_entity_poly.entity_id
_entity_poly.type
_entity_poly.pdbx_seq_one_letter_code
_entity_poly.pdbx_strand_id
1 'polypeptide(L)' 'MQFPVKACFAMTINKSQEQTLKIAGIDVREDCFSHGKFYVASSRVGMPTNLVILAPIGKTSNLVYREIL' A
#
# COMPACT_ATOMS: atom_id res chain seq x y z
N MET A 1 -11.72 26.43 11.24
CA MET A 1 -10.81 25.67 12.11
C MET A 1 -11.04 24.19 11.86
N GLN A 2 -10.08 23.46 11.29
CA GLN A 2 -10.18 22.02 11.02
C GLN A 2 -9.23 21.27 11.95
N PHE A 3 -9.75 20.27 12.68
CA PHE A 3 -8.92 19.44 13.55
C PHE A 3 -8.10 18.43 12.71
N PRO A 4 -6.83 18.17 13.07
CA PRO A 4 -5.94 17.27 12.32
C PRO A 4 -6.18 15.80 12.69
N VAL A 5 -7.44 15.37 12.78
CA VAL A 5 -7.82 14.00 13.12
C VAL A 5 -8.69 13.43 12.00
N LYS A 6 -8.32 12.26 11.49
CA LYS A 6 -9.11 11.49 10.52
C LYS A 6 -9.22 10.06 11.01
N ALA A 7 -10.44 9.60 11.32
CA ALA A 7 -10.69 8.19 11.56
C ALA A 7 -10.44 7.42 10.25
N CYS A 8 -9.56 6.42 10.29
CA CYS A 8 -9.10 5.76 9.08
C CYS A 8 -8.76 4.29 9.38
N PHE A 9 -9.59 3.37 8.88
CA PHE A 9 -9.31 1.93 8.90
C PHE A 9 -8.53 1.47 7.66
N ALA A 10 -8.66 2.20 6.56
CA ALA A 10 -7.97 1.93 5.30
C ALA A 10 -7.46 3.25 4.71
N MET A 11 -6.20 3.25 4.27
CA MET A 11 -5.56 4.41 3.63
C MET A 11 -4.88 4.01 2.34
N THR A 12 -4.69 4.98 1.45
CA THR A 12 -3.93 4.76 0.22
C THR A 12 -2.46 4.57 0.53
N ILE A 13 -1.75 3.82 -0.32
CA ILE A 13 -0.30 3.55 -0.17
C ILE A 13 0.49 4.85 -0.02
N ASN A 14 0.18 5.88 -0.82
CA ASN A 14 0.86 7.17 -0.75
C ASN A 14 0.69 7.88 0.61
N LYS A 15 -0.43 7.66 1.31
CA LYS A 15 -0.62 8.22 2.66
C LYS A 15 0.06 7.39 3.75
N SER A 16 0.29 6.11 3.50
CA SER A 16 1.09 5.25 4.37
C SER A 16 2.59 5.46 4.21
N GLN A 17 3.03 6.11 3.13
CA GLN A 17 4.43 6.43 2.91
C GLN A 17 4.91 7.30 4.10
N GLU A 18 5.96 6.85 4.78
CA GLU A 18 6.52 7.45 6.03
C GLU A 18 5.81 7.08 7.33
N GLN A 19 4.86 6.15 7.32
CA GLN A 19 4.25 5.61 8.55
C GLN A 19 4.77 4.20 8.85
N THR A 20 4.95 3.88 10.14
CA THR A 20 5.24 2.52 10.60
C THR A 20 3.96 1.91 11.16
N LEU A 21 3.55 0.76 10.62
CA LEU A 21 2.33 0.05 10.99
C LEU A 21 2.70 -1.26 11.70
N LYS A 22 2.06 -1.54 12.84
CA LYS A 22 2.29 -2.80 13.58
C LYS A 22 1.70 -4.01 12.88
N ILE A 23 0.54 -3.82 12.26
CA ILE A 23 -0.23 -4.81 11.49
C ILE A 23 -0.84 -4.06 10.31
N ALA A 24 -0.75 -4.62 9.11
CA ALA A 24 -1.38 -4.03 7.93
C ALA A 24 -1.91 -5.10 6.97
N GLY A 25 -3.00 -4.75 6.29
CA GLY A 25 -3.49 -5.46 5.11
C GLY A 25 -3.18 -4.65 3.86
N ILE A 26 -2.64 -5.28 2.82
CA ILE A 26 -2.49 -4.66 1.50
C ILE A 26 -3.53 -5.27 0.57
N ASP A 27 -4.43 -4.43 0.09
CA ASP A 27 -5.41 -4.78 -0.93
C ASP A 27 -4.83 -4.49 -2.31
N VAL A 28 -4.58 -5.54 -3.11
CA VAL A 28 -4.09 -5.47 -4.48
C VAL A 28 -5.07 -6.10 -5.47
N ARG A 29 -6.38 -6.00 -5.19
CA ARG A 29 -7.43 -6.41 -6.13
C ARG A 29 -7.40 -5.61 -7.43
N GLU A 30 -6.99 -4.35 -7.35
CA GLU A 30 -6.71 -3.50 -8.50
C GLU A 30 -5.19 -3.43 -8.73
N ASP A 31 -4.77 -3.39 -9.99
CA ASP A 31 -3.34 -3.37 -10.33
C ASP A 31 -2.63 -2.18 -9.67
N CYS A 32 -1.45 -2.43 -9.11
CA CYS A 32 -0.61 -1.38 -8.57
C CYS A 32 0.03 -0.58 -9.71
N PHE A 33 -0.65 0.52 -10.10
CA PHE A 33 -0.12 1.52 -11.03
C PHE A 33 1.07 2.25 -10.40
N SER A 34 2.29 1.68 -10.52
CA SER A 34 3.62 2.31 -10.36
C SER A 34 4.64 1.31 -9.81
N HIS A 35 5.88 1.43 -10.27
CA HIS A 35 7.04 0.78 -9.67
C HIS A 35 7.13 1.14 -8.18
N GLY A 36 7.39 0.14 -7.33
CA GLY A 36 7.69 0.36 -5.92
C GLY A 36 6.50 0.59 -4.97
N LYS A 37 5.25 0.78 -5.42
CA LYS A 37 4.11 0.99 -4.48
C LYS A 37 3.85 -0.20 -3.56
N PHE A 38 3.89 -1.41 -4.11
CA PHE A 38 3.75 -2.64 -3.32
C PHE A 38 4.88 -2.78 -2.29
N TYR A 39 6.11 -2.44 -2.67
CA TYR A 39 7.26 -2.42 -1.76
C TYR A 39 7.11 -1.34 -0.69
N VAL A 40 6.66 -0.14 -1.06
CA VAL A 40 6.39 0.96 -0.14
C VAL A 40 5.35 0.54 0.89
N ALA A 41 4.27 -0.15 0.50
CA ALA A 41 3.27 -0.64 1.43
C ALA A 41 3.79 -1.77 2.34
N SER A 42 4.50 -2.75 1.76
CA SER A 42 5.03 -3.91 2.49
C SER A 42 6.12 -3.52 3.50
N SER A 43 6.94 -2.52 3.16
CA SER A 43 8.01 -2.00 4.03
C SER A 43 7.51 -1.26 5.27
N ARG A 44 6.20 -0.96 5.38
CA ARG A 44 5.64 -0.29 6.56
C ARG A 44 5.43 -1.23 7.74
N VAL A 45 5.50 -2.54 7.53
CA VAL A 45 5.32 -3.55 8.59
C VAL A 45 6.67 -4.19 8.93
N GLY A 46 7.02 -4.20 10.21
CA GLY A 46 8.31 -4.74 10.67
C GLY A 46 8.40 -6.27 10.68
N MET A 47 7.27 -6.98 10.67
CA MET A 47 7.20 -8.43 10.72
C MET A 47 6.31 -8.98 9.59
N PRO A 48 6.78 -9.91 8.76
CA PRO A 48 5.97 -10.49 7.67
C PRO A 48 4.68 -11.17 8.15
N THR A 49 4.68 -11.74 9.35
CA THR A 49 3.49 -12.38 9.96
C THR A 49 2.34 -11.41 10.21
N ASN A 50 2.65 -10.12 10.29
CA ASN A 50 1.67 -9.06 10.56
C ASN A 50 1.21 -8.36 9.27
N LEU A 51 1.61 -8.89 8.11
CA LEU A 51 1.26 -8.39 6.80
C LEU A 51 0.34 -9.40 6.10
N VAL A 52 -0.87 -8.97 5.75
CA VAL A 52 -1.82 -9.78 4.98
C VAL A 52 -1.98 -9.16 3.60
N ILE A 53 -1.80 -9.94 2.53
CA ILE A 53 -1.94 -9.46 1.15
C ILE A 53 -3.19 -10.10 0.54
N LEU A 54 -4.13 -9.26 0.13
CA LEU A 54 -5.33 -9.69 -0.59
C LEU A 54 -5.08 -9.55 -2.10
N ALA A 55 -4.78 -10.67 -2.76
CA ALA A 55 -4.51 -10.75 -4.19
C ALA A 55 -5.41 -11.81 -4.86
N PRO A 56 -6.51 -11.44 -5.53
CA PRO A 56 -7.48 -12.40 -6.08
C PRO A 56 -6.91 -13.25 -7.24
N ILE A 57 -5.91 -12.75 -7.97
CA ILE A 57 -5.30 -13.43 -9.12
C ILE A 57 -3.92 -14.02 -8.74
N GLY A 58 -3.46 -13.83 -7.50
CA GLY A 58 -2.11 -14.23 -7.05
C GLY A 58 -0.96 -13.53 -7.79
N LYS A 59 -1.27 -12.64 -8.74
CA LYS A 59 -0.35 -11.81 -9.52
C LYS A 59 -0.93 -10.41 -9.59
N THR A 60 -0.08 -9.42 -9.39
CA THR A 60 -0.35 -8.01 -9.65
C THR A 60 0.63 -7.55 -10.71
N SER A 61 0.13 -6.93 -11.78
CA SER A 61 0.98 -6.36 -12.82
C SER A 61 1.58 -5.07 -12.27
N ASN A 62 2.90 -4.99 -12.18
CA ASN A 62 3.56 -3.71 -11.97
C ASN A 62 3.51 -2.92 -13.28
N LEU A 63 2.38 -2.24 -13.51
CA LEU A 63 2.17 -1.40 -14.68
C LEU A 63 2.96 -0.10 -14.50
N VAL A 64 4.11 -0.02 -15.17
CA VAL A 64 4.89 1.20 -15.32
C VAL A 64 4.48 1.87 -16.63
N TYR A 65 3.78 2.99 -16.54
CA TYR A 65 3.57 3.86 -17.71
C TYR A 65 4.91 4.48 -18.10
N ARG A 66 5.52 3.98 -19.19
CA ARG A 66 6.76 4.55 -19.75
C ARG A 66 6.56 5.93 -20.38
N GLU A 67 5.32 6.41 -20.54
CA GLU A 67 5.00 7.68 -21.19
C GLU A 67 5.26 8.93 -20.34
N ILE A 68 5.68 8.76 -19.07
CA ILE A 68 5.98 9.86 -18.13
C ILE A 68 7.46 9.80 -17.66
N LEU A 69 8.38 9.38 -18.54
CA LEU A 69 9.83 9.43 -18.33
C LEU A 69 10.49 10.38 -19.32
#